data_AF-A0A6P0MEK3-F1
#
_entry.id   AF-A0A6P0MEK3-F1
#
_cell.length_a   1.000
_cell.length_b   1.000
_cell.length_c   1.000
_cell.angle_alpha   90.00
_cell.angle_beta   90.00
_cell.angle_gamma   90.00
#
_symmetry.space_group_name_H-M   'P 1'
#
loop_
_entity.id
_entity.type
_entity.pdbx_description
1 polymer ?
#
loop_
_entity_poly.entity_id
_entity_poly.type
_entity_poly.pdbx_seq_one_letter_code
_entity_poly.pdbx_strand_id
1 'polypeptide(L)'
;ALLRLRERDFEKVQHQEGVSPEWCLKYSDFEPYYTQAEQLYKVHGQATSDPTEPFHSQDYPFEAIPQEPQIAEIYNAIAQQGLHPSYLPLGLTRQDDDPTNDSEVSGIVPALEHPNVTLKTNAKVVCSHTNPSGVAVKAVEAEIAGQSYLFMGEIVVVACGAVNSAALLLHSANDRHPQGLANSSGQVGRNLMKSLMTAVVQLSTKPNSGAFQRSIYLNDFYWGDPDFPYPMGHIQNSGGLLTDIIFAEAPPLLSVLAKFMPGFGLKQLATRSIGWWVQTEDLPDPNNRVRIDGNKLYIDYTPNNMEAHDRLVYRLTEVLKAIEKRLDSFQSGKIYPRGEVPIQVMANQCGTCRFGDDPATSVLDRNCRTHDVENLYVVDGSFFPSNASVSPALTIIANALRVGDHLIERFG
;
A
#
# COMPACT_ATOMS: atom_id res chain seq x y z
N ALA A 1 7.37 3.21 2.21
CA ALA A 1 7.88 2.26 3.20
C ALA A 1 7.62 0.89 2.65
N LEU A 2 8.58 0.00 2.82
CA LEU A 2 8.50 -1.38 2.34
C LEU A 2 8.54 -2.29 3.58
N LEU A 3 7.44 -2.26 4.34
CA LEU A 3 7.25 -3.12 5.51
C LEU A 3 6.67 -4.45 5.06
N ARG A 4 7.10 -5.54 5.69
CA ARG A 4 6.42 -6.83 5.57
C ARG A 4 5.05 -6.75 6.24
N LEU A 5 4.08 -7.51 5.73
CA LEU A 5 2.89 -7.84 6.52
C LEU A 5 3.32 -8.74 7.68
N ARG A 6 2.64 -8.64 8.82
CA ARG A 6 2.90 -9.48 9.98
C ARG A 6 2.36 -10.89 9.75
N GLU A 7 2.90 -11.86 10.47
CA GLU A 7 2.45 -13.26 10.37
C GLU A 7 0.94 -13.41 10.56
N ARG A 8 0.37 -12.69 11.55
CA ARG A 8 -1.07 -12.72 11.84
C ARG A 8 -1.94 -12.04 10.78
N ASP A 9 -1.38 -11.19 9.91
CA ASP A 9 -2.15 -10.56 8.82
C ASP A 9 -2.58 -11.60 7.76
N PHE A 10 -1.91 -12.75 7.68
CA PHE A 10 -2.26 -13.87 6.80
C PHE A 10 -3.29 -14.83 7.43
N GLU A 11 -3.59 -14.65 8.71
CA GLU A 11 -4.56 -15.44 9.45
C GLU A 11 -5.95 -14.79 9.41
N LYS A 12 -6.95 -15.50 9.91
CA LYS A 12 -8.24 -14.88 10.18
C LYS A 12 -8.09 -13.88 11.33
N VAL A 13 -8.30 -12.59 11.07
CA VAL A 13 -8.20 -11.53 12.09
C VAL A 13 -9.58 -11.00 12.44
N GLN A 14 -9.88 -10.97 13.75
CA GLN A 14 -11.11 -10.39 14.27
C GLN A 14 -10.90 -8.90 14.56
N HIS A 15 -11.72 -8.05 13.95
CA HIS A 15 -11.82 -6.63 14.26
C HIS A 15 -13.14 -6.37 15.00
N GLN A 16 -13.31 -5.17 15.54
CA GLN A 16 -14.55 -4.80 16.21
C GLN A 16 -15.74 -4.78 15.24
N GLU A 17 -15.52 -4.25 14.04
CA GLU A 17 -16.57 -4.01 13.03
C GLU A 17 -16.69 -5.15 12.00
N GLY A 18 -15.82 -6.17 12.07
CA GLY A 18 -15.84 -7.26 11.10
C GLY A 18 -14.67 -8.21 11.21
N VAL A 19 -14.39 -8.93 10.13
CA VAL A 19 -13.37 -9.97 10.07
C VAL A 19 -12.58 -9.80 8.79
N SER A 20 -11.27 -9.83 8.91
CA SER A 20 -10.36 -10.01 7.79
C SER A 20 -10.20 -11.50 7.51
N PRO A 21 -10.59 -11.98 6.30
CA PRO A 21 -10.53 -13.38 5.96
C PRO A 21 -9.09 -13.89 5.94
N GLU A 22 -8.93 -15.15 6.29
CA GLU A 22 -7.66 -15.85 6.21
C GLU A 22 -7.17 -15.94 4.76
N TRP A 23 -5.85 -15.79 4.58
CA TRP A 23 -5.22 -15.96 3.28
C TRP A 23 -5.03 -17.45 2.97
N CYS A 24 -5.16 -17.84 1.70
CA CYS A 24 -4.87 -19.22 1.26
C CYS A 24 -3.36 -19.55 1.24
N LEU A 25 -2.52 -18.54 1.48
CA LEU A 25 -1.08 -18.62 1.64
C LEU A 25 -0.69 -17.96 2.96
N LYS A 26 0.40 -18.43 3.57
CA LYS A 26 0.88 -17.96 4.87
C LYS A 26 2.13 -17.12 4.73
N TYR A 27 2.48 -16.41 5.80
CA TYR A 27 3.71 -15.62 5.84
C TYR A 27 4.95 -16.41 5.37
N SER A 28 5.07 -17.68 5.77
CA SER A 28 6.15 -18.57 5.35
C SER A 28 6.23 -18.79 3.84
N ASP A 29 5.11 -18.71 3.12
CA ASP A 29 5.07 -18.84 1.66
C ASP A 29 5.56 -17.56 0.96
N PHE A 30 5.52 -16.42 1.65
CA PHE A 30 6.00 -15.12 1.15
C PHE A 30 7.37 -14.73 1.68
N GLU A 31 7.81 -15.26 2.82
CA GLU A 31 9.04 -14.83 3.51
C GLU A 31 10.29 -14.85 2.60
N PRO A 32 10.56 -15.92 1.82
CA PRO A 32 11.70 -15.92 0.92
C PRO A 32 11.60 -14.83 -0.16
N TYR A 33 10.37 -14.54 -0.61
CA TYR A 33 10.09 -13.53 -1.62
C TYR A 33 10.10 -12.11 -1.06
N TYR A 34 9.73 -11.92 0.21
CA TYR A 34 9.93 -10.66 0.92
C TYR A 34 11.42 -10.33 1.00
N THR A 35 12.23 -11.32 1.39
CA THR A 35 13.69 -11.17 1.42
C THR A 35 14.24 -10.81 0.04
N GLN A 36 13.83 -11.51 -1.02
CA GLN A 36 14.25 -11.16 -2.39
C GLN A 36 13.77 -9.77 -2.82
N ALA A 37 12.54 -9.41 -2.50
CA ALA A 37 11.98 -8.09 -2.81
C ALA A 37 12.75 -6.97 -2.10
N GLU A 38 13.17 -7.17 -0.86
CA GLU A 38 13.98 -6.22 -0.10
C GLU A 38 15.36 -6.02 -0.73
N GLN A 39 16.01 -7.09 -1.20
CA GLN A 39 17.26 -7.03 -1.96
C GLN A 39 17.08 -6.26 -3.28
N LEU A 40 16.06 -6.62 -4.05
CA LEU A 40 15.76 -6.02 -5.34
C LEU A 40 15.49 -4.52 -5.20
N TYR A 41 14.68 -4.13 -4.21
CA TYR A 41 14.30 -2.74 -3.93
C TYR A 41 15.25 -2.05 -2.94
N LYS A 42 16.45 -2.60 -2.72
CA LYS A 42 17.53 -2.00 -1.91
C LYS A 42 17.02 -1.41 -0.60
N VAL A 43 16.28 -2.22 0.16
CA VAL A 43 15.60 -1.76 1.35
C VAL A 43 16.60 -1.46 2.46
N HIS A 44 16.59 -0.21 2.91
CA HIS A 44 17.27 0.28 4.09
C HIS A 44 16.39 0.04 5.29
N GLY A 45 16.86 -0.76 6.25
CA GLY A 45 16.07 -1.10 7.41
C GLY A 45 16.92 -1.66 8.54
N GLN A 46 16.26 -1.97 9.64
CA GLN A 46 16.87 -2.66 10.77
C GLN A 46 15.79 -3.50 11.45
N ALA A 47 15.94 -4.82 11.43
CA ALA A 47 15.06 -5.73 12.15
C ALA A 47 15.29 -5.56 13.67
N THR A 48 14.59 -4.61 14.29
CA THR A 48 14.76 -4.24 15.70
C THR A 48 13.44 -3.81 16.32
N SER A 49 13.41 -3.85 17.66
CA SER A 49 12.43 -3.34 18.65
C SER A 49 10.92 -3.48 18.41
N ASP A 50 10.39 -3.43 17.18
CA ASP A 50 8.98 -3.63 16.89
C ASP A 50 8.56 -5.03 17.34
N PRO A 51 7.70 -5.16 18.37
CA PRO A 51 7.26 -6.45 18.87
C PRO A 51 6.36 -7.20 17.86
N THR A 52 5.97 -6.55 16.77
CA THR A 52 5.12 -7.10 15.72
C THR A 52 5.91 -7.49 14.46
N GLU A 53 7.21 -7.21 14.40
CA GLU A 53 8.05 -7.56 13.26
C GLU A 53 8.03 -9.08 13.04
N PRO A 54 7.65 -9.56 11.84
CA PRO A 54 7.60 -11.00 11.56
C PRO A 54 9.01 -11.59 11.40
N PHE A 55 9.12 -12.92 11.28
CA PHE A 55 10.42 -13.58 11.10
C PHE A 55 11.13 -13.16 9.80
N HIS A 56 12.45 -12.92 9.86
CA HIS A 56 13.31 -12.68 8.69
C HIS A 56 14.33 -13.82 8.54
N SER A 57 14.42 -14.42 7.35
CA SER A 57 15.47 -15.40 7.04
C SER A 57 16.83 -14.74 6.80
N GLN A 58 16.85 -13.47 6.40
CA GLN A 58 18.05 -12.65 6.20
C GLN A 58 17.80 -11.22 6.68
N ASP A 59 18.85 -10.55 7.15
CA ASP A 59 18.79 -9.13 7.50
C ASP A 59 18.53 -8.25 6.27
N TYR A 60 18.06 -7.02 6.50
CA TYR A 60 17.93 -6.01 5.45
C TYR A 60 19.26 -5.80 4.70
N PRO A 61 19.22 -5.60 3.37
CA PRO A 61 20.44 -5.44 2.56
C PRO A 61 21.27 -4.20 2.92
N PHE A 62 20.63 -3.18 3.49
CA PHE A 62 21.29 -1.94 3.85
C PHE A 62 20.84 -1.44 5.22
N GLU A 63 21.75 -0.72 5.88
CA GLU A 63 21.47 -0.07 7.16
C GLU A 63 20.32 0.94 7.06
N ALA A 64 19.58 1.05 8.16
CA ALA A 64 18.50 2.00 8.34
C ALA A 64 18.93 3.45 8.06
N ILE A 65 17.95 4.27 7.66
CA ILE A 65 18.18 5.67 7.34
C ILE A 65 18.46 6.47 8.62
N PRO A 66 19.54 7.29 8.63
CA PRO A 66 19.81 8.17 9.75
C PRO A 66 18.62 9.08 10.04
N GLN A 67 18.28 9.20 11.33
CA GLN A 67 17.24 10.08 11.79
C GLN A 67 17.71 11.52 11.76
N GLU A 68 16.84 12.44 11.37
CA GLU A 68 17.05 13.87 11.64
C GLU A 68 17.13 14.10 13.17
N PRO A 69 17.98 15.00 13.70
CA PRO A 69 18.19 15.14 15.14
C PRO A 69 16.90 15.30 15.96
N GLN A 70 15.93 16.07 15.46
CA GLN A 70 14.64 16.25 16.14
C GLN A 70 13.79 14.96 16.15
N ILE A 71 13.92 14.11 15.13
CA ILE A 71 13.28 12.79 15.09
C ILE A 71 13.99 11.84 16.06
N ALA A 72 15.31 11.92 16.20
CA ALA A 72 16.05 11.14 17.20
C ALA A 72 15.68 11.52 18.65
N GLU A 73 15.46 12.81 18.93
CA GLU A 73 14.92 13.26 20.23
C GLU A 73 13.56 12.62 20.52
N ILE A 74 12.65 12.63 19.54
CA ILE A 74 11.32 12.03 19.63
C ILE A 74 11.41 10.51 19.82
N TYR A 75 12.21 9.83 19.00
CA TYR A 75 12.43 8.38 19.07
C TYR A 75 12.81 7.97 20.49
N ASN A 76 13.82 8.61 21.06
CA ASN A 76 14.28 8.32 22.42
C ASN A 76 13.21 8.61 23.47
N ALA A 77 12.45 9.71 23.32
CA ALA A 77 11.40 10.05 24.28
C ALA A 77 10.22 9.09 24.23
N ILE A 78 9.85 8.56 23.04
CA ILE A 78 8.84 7.51 22.88
C ILE A 78 9.34 6.21 23.56
N ALA A 79 10.59 5.82 23.31
CA ALA A 79 11.19 4.63 23.93
C ALA A 79 11.20 4.73 25.48
N GLN A 80 11.46 5.92 26.02
CA GLN A 80 11.41 6.17 27.48
C GLN A 80 9.99 6.07 28.08
N GLN A 81 8.93 6.05 27.28
CA GLN A 81 7.57 5.72 27.75
C GLN A 81 7.31 4.21 27.81
N GLY A 82 8.30 3.38 27.47
CA GLY A 82 8.16 1.92 27.37
C GLY A 82 7.49 1.46 26.07
N LEU A 83 7.43 2.32 25.05
CA LEU A 83 6.96 1.98 23.72
C LEU A 83 8.14 1.60 22.81
N HIS A 84 7.85 1.04 21.63
CA HIS A 84 8.85 0.44 20.74
C HIS A 84 8.97 1.17 19.39
N PRO A 85 9.43 2.43 19.39
CA PRO A 85 9.68 3.12 18.13
C PRO A 85 10.78 2.39 17.37
N SER A 86 10.62 2.24 16.06
CA SER A 86 11.50 1.40 15.23
C SER A 86 11.84 2.11 13.91
N TYR A 87 12.92 1.66 13.24
CA TYR A 87 13.41 2.29 12.01
C TYR A 87 12.56 1.89 10.81
N LEU A 88 12.05 2.87 10.07
CA LEU A 88 11.16 2.64 8.94
C LEU A 88 11.92 2.05 7.74
N PRO A 89 11.55 0.85 7.25
CA PRO A 89 12.16 0.28 6.06
C PRO A 89 11.79 1.05 4.79
N LEU A 90 12.81 1.47 4.03
CA LEU A 90 12.67 2.28 2.82
C LEU A 90 13.53 1.74 1.69
N GLY A 91 12.95 1.51 0.52
CA GLY A 91 13.74 1.32 -0.70
C GLY A 91 14.32 2.66 -1.14
N LEU A 92 15.64 2.73 -1.32
CA LEU A 92 16.35 3.91 -1.83
C LEU A 92 17.53 3.45 -2.70
N THR A 93 17.89 4.20 -3.74
CA THR A 93 19.10 3.91 -4.52
C THR A 93 20.33 4.68 -4.00
N ARG A 94 20.09 5.72 -3.16
CA ARG A 94 21.07 6.71 -2.68
C ARG A 94 21.79 7.49 -3.79
N GLN A 95 21.25 7.49 -5.01
CA GLN A 95 21.75 8.34 -6.09
C GLN A 95 21.03 9.70 -6.05
N ASP A 96 21.75 10.78 -6.34
CA ASP A 96 21.24 12.16 -6.24
C ASP A 96 20.11 12.45 -7.26
N ASP A 97 20.04 11.69 -8.35
CA ASP A 97 19.04 11.80 -9.43
C ASP A 97 17.82 10.88 -9.25
N ASP A 98 17.92 9.82 -8.43
CA ASP A 98 16.78 8.97 -8.03
C ASP A 98 16.80 8.65 -6.53
N PRO A 99 16.22 9.51 -5.69
CA PRO A 99 16.20 9.26 -4.25
C PRO A 99 15.22 8.16 -3.82
N THR A 100 14.30 7.66 -4.65
CA THR A 100 13.11 6.91 -4.18
C THR A 100 12.98 5.45 -4.61
N ASN A 101 13.90 4.92 -5.42
CA ASN A 101 13.95 3.51 -5.84
C ASN A 101 12.59 2.90 -6.21
N ASP A 102 11.99 3.42 -7.27
CA ASP A 102 10.72 2.93 -7.78
C ASP A 102 10.86 1.65 -8.63
N SER A 103 9.72 1.11 -9.06
CA SER A 103 9.66 -0.10 -9.88
C SER A 103 10.19 0.10 -11.31
N GLU A 104 10.29 1.34 -11.81
CA GLU A 104 10.95 1.58 -13.10
C GLU A 104 12.43 1.25 -12.97
N VAL A 105 13.08 1.76 -11.93
CA VAL A 105 14.52 1.56 -11.67
C VAL A 105 14.83 0.14 -11.19
N SER A 106 14.05 -0.40 -10.25
CA SER A 106 14.31 -1.74 -9.70
C SER A 106 13.83 -2.89 -10.59
N GLY A 107 12.84 -2.65 -11.45
CA GLY A 107 12.18 -3.70 -12.23
C GLY A 107 12.33 -3.53 -13.74
N ILE A 108 11.79 -2.43 -14.29
CA ILE A 108 11.64 -2.25 -15.74
C ILE A 108 12.98 -2.02 -16.44
N VAL A 109 13.83 -1.13 -15.92
CA VAL A 109 15.13 -0.80 -16.52
C VAL A 109 16.03 -2.05 -16.61
N PRO A 110 16.23 -2.84 -15.55
CA PRO A 110 16.98 -4.10 -15.65
C PRO A 110 16.33 -5.09 -16.62
N ALA A 111 15.00 -5.21 -16.62
CA ALA A 111 14.31 -6.13 -17.53
C ALA A 111 14.57 -5.78 -19.01
N LEU A 112 14.72 -4.50 -19.34
CA LEU A 112 14.99 -4.03 -20.72
C LEU A 112 16.40 -4.34 -21.21
N GLU A 113 17.33 -4.75 -20.35
CA GLU A 113 18.65 -5.22 -20.77
C GLU A 113 18.57 -6.58 -21.49
N HIS A 114 17.47 -7.31 -21.32
CA HIS A 114 17.24 -8.58 -22.01
C HIS A 114 16.70 -8.38 -23.43
N PRO A 115 17.29 -9.01 -24.47
CA PRO A 115 16.94 -8.77 -25.87
C PRO A 115 15.54 -9.25 -26.26
N ASN A 116 14.91 -10.07 -25.42
CA ASN A 116 13.56 -10.61 -25.59
C ASN A 116 12.49 -9.80 -24.84
N VAL A 117 12.83 -8.66 -24.24
CA VAL A 117 11.88 -7.77 -23.57
C VAL A 117 11.61 -6.56 -24.45
N THR A 118 10.34 -6.16 -24.56
CA THR A 118 9.92 -4.97 -25.31
C THR A 118 8.96 -4.14 -24.47
N LEU A 119 9.32 -2.90 -24.17
CA LEU A 119 8.43 -1.92 -23.56
C LEU A 119 7.69 -1.10 -24.62
N LYS A 120 6.37 -0.98 -24.47
CA LYS A 120 5.54 -0.06 -25.25
C LYS A 120 4.87 0.93 -24.31
N THR A 121 5.27 2.19 -24.39
CA THR A 121 4.66 3.29 -23.64
C THR A 121 3.53 3.93 -24.44
N ASN A 122 2.66 4.70 -23.76
CA ASN A 122 1.46 5.31 -24.38
C ASN A 122 0.56 4.28 -25.09
N ALA A 123 0.54 3.05 -24.57
CA ALA A 123 -0.27 1.94 -25.06
C ALA A 123 -1.32 1.59 -24.01
N LYS A 124 -2.51 2.19 -24.13
CA LYS A 124 -3.60 1.96 -23.19
C LYS A 124 -4.31 0.67 -23.56
N VAL A 125 -4.16 -0.38 -22.75
CA VAL A 125 -4.95 -1.60 -22.91
C VAL A 125 -6.42 -1.30 -22.59
N VAL A 126 -7.33 -1.68 -23.49
CA VAL A 126 -8.76 -1.38 -23.38
C VAL A 126 -9.65 -2.61 -23.29
N CYS A 127 -9.20 -3.77 -23.81
CA CYS A 127 -9.99 -5.00 -23.81
C CYS A 127 -9.09 -6.24 -23.96
N SER A 128 -9.50 -7.37 -23.36
CA SER A 128 -8.91 -8.69 -23.58
C SER A 128 -9.93 -9.61 -24.26
N HIS A 129 -9.60 -10.09 -25.44
CA HIS A 129 -10.45 -10.91 -26.30
C HIS A 129 -10.14 -12.40 -26.13
N THR A 130 -11.15 -13.22 -25.84
CA THR A 130 -10.97 -14.68 -25.69
C THR A 130 -11.10 -15.44 -27.00
N ASN A 131 -10.66 -16.70 -27.00
CA ASN A 131 -11.06 -17.67 -28.01
C ASN A 131 -12.59 -17.97 -27.93
N PRO A 132 -13.18 -18.67 -28.93
CA PRO A 132 -14.63 -18.95 -28.94
C PRO A 132 -15.16 -19.79 -27.76
N SER A 133 -14.31 -20.60 -27.13
CA SER A 133 -14.68 -21.35 -25.92
C SER A 133 -14.65 -20.48 -24.65
N GLY A 134 -13.96 -19.33 -24.66
CA GLY A 134 -13.86 -18.41 -23.54
C GLY A 134 -12.77 -18.75 -22.53
N VAL A 135 -12.03 -19.85 -22.71
CA VAL A 135 -11.10 -20.39 -21.69
C VAL A 135 -9.68 -19.82 -21.78
N ALA A 136 -9.36 -19.06 -22.84
CA ALA A 136 -8.06 -18.42 -23.01
C ALA A 136 -8.20 -17.06 -23.69
N VAL A 137 -7.41 -16.08 -23.24
CA VAL A 137 -7.21 -14.81 -23.94
C VAL A 137 -6.40 -15.07 -25.21
N LYS A 138 -6.95 -14.67 -26.36
CA LYS A 138 -6.31 -14.82 -27.67
C LYS A 138 -5.67 -13.53 -28.17
N ALA A 139 -6.22 -12.37 -27.80
CA ALA A 139 -5.66 -11.07 -28.13
C ALA A 139 -5.93 -10.04 -27.04
N VAL A 140 -4.98 -9.14 -26.81
CA VAL A 140 -5.11 -7.97 -25.95
C VAL A 140 -5.16 -6.74 -26.85
N GLU A 141 -6.23 -5.96 -26.74
CA GLU A 141 -6.45 -4.74 -27.48
C GLU A 141 -5.88 -3.54 -26.74
N ALA A 142 -5.04 -2.75 -27.42
CA ALA A 142 -4.51 -1.50 -26.89
C ALA A 142 -4.66 -0.36 -27.89
N GLU A 143 -4.97 0.82 -27.37
CA GLU A 143 -4.97 2.07 -28.11
C GLU A 143 -3.58 2.72 -28.05
N ILE A 144 -3.00 2.97 -29.22
CA ILE A 144 -1.69 3.63 -29.37
C ILE A 144 -1.85 4.72 -30.42
N ALA A 145 -1.58 5.98 -30.04
CA ALA A 145 -1.73 7.15 -30.91
C ALA A 145 -3.09 7.23 -31.64
N GLY A 146 -4.17 6.82 -30.97
CA GLY A 146 -5.54 6.83 -31.50
C GLY A 146 -5.87 5.67 -32.45
N GLN A 147 -4.98 4.68 -32.60
CA GLN A 147 -5.22 3.46 -33.37
C GLN A 147 -5.32 2.24 -32.45
N SER A 148 -6.15 1.27 -32.82
CA SER A 148 -6.30 0.00 -32.10
C SER A 148 -5.29 -1.04 -32.63
N TYR A 149 -4.60 -1.70 -31.70
CA TYR A 149 -3.66 -2.77 -31.97
C TYR A 149 -4.05 -4.01 -31.17
N LEU A 150 -3.92 -5.18 -31.79
CA LEU A 150 -4.11 -6.49 -31.15
C LEU A 150 -2.76 -7.15 -30.91
N PHE A 151 -2.45 -7.43 -29.65
CA PHE A 151 -1.28 -8.20 -29.23
C PHE A 151 -1.69 -9.62 -28.89
N MET A 152 -0.97 -10.60 -29.41
CA MET A 152 -1.21 -12.02 -29.14
C MET A 152 -0.08 -12.55 -28.25
N GLY A 153 -0.42 -13.41 -27.30
CA GLY A 153 0.54 -14.03 -26.39
C GLY A 153 0.02 -15.34 -25.83
N GLU A 154 0.92 -16.18 -25.35
CA GLU A 154 0.57 -17.46 -24.72
C GLU A 154 0.05 -17.25 -23.30
N ILE A 155 0.65 -16.31 -22.56
CA ILE A 155 0.24 -15.88 -21.22
C ILE A 155 -0.03 -14.38 -21.24
N VAL A 156 -1.06 -13.96 -20.50
CA VAL A 156 -1.41 -12.57 -20.28
C VAL A 156 -1.35 -12.29 -18.78
N VAL A 157 -0.56 -11.29 -18.39
CA VAL A 157 -0.43 -10.84 -17.01
C VAL A 157 -0.98 -9.43 -16.90
N VAL A 158 -1.98 -9.24 -16.05
CA VAL A 158 -2.60 -7.95 -15.73
C VAL A 158 -1.98 -7.40 -14.46
N ALA A 159 -1.43 -6.19 -14.56
CA ALA A 159 -0.76 -5.48 -13.46
C ALA A 159 -1.02 -3.96 -13.53
N CYS A 160 -2.28 -3.57 -13.76
CA CYS A 160 -2.67 -2.17 -14.00
C CYS A 160 -2.96 -1.38 -12.70
N GLY A 161 -2.81 -2.02 -11.54
CA GLY A 161 -3.27 -1.53 -10.24
C GLY A 161 -4.72 -1.94 -9.95
N ALA A 162 -5.06 -2.12 -8.67
CA ALA A 162 -6.30 -2.77 -8.25
C ALA A 162 -7.57 -2.25 -8.96
N VAL A 163 -7.72 -0.92 -9.06
CA VAL A 163 -8.88 -0.33 -9.73
C VAL A 163 -8.89 -0.60 -11.24
N ASN A 164 -7.78 -0.36 -11.94
CA ASN A 164 -7.75 -0.45 -13.39
C ASN A 164 -7.73 -1.90 -13.89
N SER A 165 -7.14 -2.83 -13.13
CA SER A 165 -7.18 -4.25 -13.45
C SER A 165 -8.59 -4.80 -13.40
N ALA A 166 -9.36 -4.45 -12.35
CA ALA A 166 -10.77 -4.78 -12.31
C ALA A 166 -11.57 -4.11 -13.43
N ALA A 167 -11.31 -2.83 -13.72
CA ALA A 167 -11.99 -2.14 -14.82
C ALA A 167 -11.72 -2.80 -16.17
N LEU A 168 -10.47 -3.18 -16.46
CA LEU A 168 -10.10 -3.88 -17.69
C LEU A 168 -10.85 -5.21 -17.83
N LEU A 169 -10.89 -6.01 -16.76
CA LEU A 169 -11.60 -7.30 -16.76
C LEU A 169 -13.10 -7.10 -16.97
N LEU A 170 -13.72 -6.11 -16.31
CA LEU A 170 -15.12 -5.77 -16.50
C LEU A 170 -15.41 -5.29 -17.93
N HIS A 171 -14.53 -4.46 -18.52
CA HIS A 171 -14.68 -3.98 -19.90
C HIS A 171 -14.52 -5.10 -20.93
N SER A 172 -13.83 -6.18 -20.57
CA SER A 172 -13.58 -7.34 -21.43
C SER A 172 -14.74 -8.35 -21.47
N ALA A 173 -15.97 -7.91 -21.18
CA ALA A 173 -17.16 -8.74 -21.24
C ALA A 173 -17.43 -9.23 -22.68
N ASN A 174 -17.89 -10.47 -22.82
CA ASN A 174 -18.22 -11.09 -24.11
C ASN A 174 -19.30 -12.18 -23.94
N ASP A 175 -19.70 -12.86 -25.01
CA ASP A 175 -20.77 -13.86 -24.98
C ASP A 175 -20.54 -15.01 -23.99
N ARG A 176 -19.27 -15.36 -23.69
CA ARG A 176 -18.89 -16.37 -22.69
C ARG A 176 -18.73 -15.80 -21.30
N HIS A 177 -18.43 -14.50 -21.21
CA HIS A 177 -18.17 -13.76 -19.98
C HIS A 177 -19.04 -12.49 -19.91
N PRO A 178 -20.38 -12.62 -19.84
CA PRO A 178 -21.29 -11.49 -20.04
C PRO A 178 -21.23 -10.43 -18.93
N GLN A 179 -20.60 -10.75 -17.79
CA GLN A 179 -20.43 -9.84 -16.64
C GLN A 179 -18.99 -9.32 -16.49
N GLY A 180 -18.16 -9.50 -17.52
CA GLY A 180 -16.72 -9.22 -17.46
C GLY A 180 -15.90 -10.51 -17.46
N LEU A 181 -14.70 -10.43 -18.04
CA LEU A 181 -13.77 -11.54 -18.12
C LEU A 181 -13.32 -11.99 -16.71
N ALA A 182 -13.23 -13.30 -16.50
CA ALA A 182 -12.88 -13.90 -15.21
C ALA A 182 -13.82 -13.54 -14.05
N ASN A 183 -15.08 -13.22 -14.35
CA ASN A 183 -16.06 -12.77 -13.37
C ASN A 183 -17.21 -13.77 -13.15
N SER A 184 -17.00 -15.07 -13.32
CA SER A 184 -18.04 -16.09 -13.05
C SER A 184 -18.53 -16.07 -11.59
N SER A 185 -17.65 -15.72 -10.65
CA SER A 185 -17.94 -15.54 -9.23
C SER A 185 -18.66 -14.22 -8.90
N GLY A 186 -18.71 -13.28 -9.83
CA GLY A 186 -19.21 -11.92 -9.61
C GLY A 186 -18.34 -11.08 -8.66
N GLN A 187 -17.10 -11.51 -8.38
CA GLN A 187 -16.18 -10.86 -7.44
C GLN A 187 -15.29 -9.79 -8.07
N VAL A 188 -15.13 -9.75 -9.40
CA VAL A 188 -14.29 -8.74 -10.05
C VAL A 188 -14.79 -7.34 -9.70
N GLY A 189 -13.86 -6.53 -9.20
CA GLY A 189 -14.08 -5.18 -8.74
C GLY A 189 -14.60 -5.06 -7.32
N ARG A 190 -15.10 -6.12 -6.67
CA ARG A 190 -15.64 -6.06 -5.30
C ARG A 190 -14.54 -6.14 -4.25
N ASN A 191 -14.87 -5.77 -3.01
CA ASN A 191 -13.94 -5.82 -1.87
C ASN A 191 -12.74 -4.92 -2.08
N LEU A 192 -12.97 -3.81 -2.77
CA LEU A 192 -11.99 -2.75 -2.89
C LEU A 192 -11.66 -2.25 -1.48
N MET A 193 -10.41 -2.42 -1.12
CA MET A 193 -9.83 -1.95 0.13
C MET A 193 -8.81 -0.85 -0.18
N LYS A 194 -8.66 0.09 0.74
CA LYS A 194 -7.60 1.10 0.84
C LYS A 194 -7.42 1.48 2.30
N SER A 195 -6.18 1.56 2.77
CA SER A 195 -5.92 1.94 4.17
C SER A 195 -6.65 3.24 4.55
N LEU A 196 -7.26 3.27 5.74
CA LEU A 196 -7.66 4.53 6.37
C LEU A 196 -6.40 5.29 6.72
N MET A 197 -6.34 6.58 6.35
CA MET A 197 -5.13 7.39 6.52
C MET A 197 -5.47 8.75 7.10
N THR A 198 -4.80 9.11 8.20
CA THR A 198 -4.87 10.45 8.80
C THR A 198 -3.47 11.03 8.93
N ALA A 199 -3.30 12.26 8.45
CA ALA A 199 -2.13 13.07 8.77
C ALA A 199 -2.34 13.74 10.13
N VAL A 200 -1.34 13.67 11.01
CA VAL A 200 -1.28 14.41 12.27
C VAL A 200 -0.03 15.29 12.26
N VAL A 201 -0.19 16.56 12.60
CA VAL A 201 0.91 17.53 12.66
C VAL A 201 1.29 17.78 14.11
N GLN A 202 2.58 17.59 14.40
CA GLN A 202 3.20 17.95 15.65
C GLN A 202 3.98 19.27 15.46
N LEU A 203 3.73 20.26 16.33
CA LEU A 203 4.35 21.58 16.22
C LEU A 203 5.58 21.69 17.11
N SER A 204 6.68 22.22 16.56
CA SER A 204 7.95 22.41 17.24
C SER A 204 8.26 23.90 17.48
N THR A 205 8.90 24.18 18.63
CA THR A 205 9.44 25.51 18.94
C THR A 205 10.84 25.73 18.37
N LYS A 206 11.47 24.70 17.80
CA LYS A 206 12.75 24.80 17.10
C LYS A 206 12.58 24.44 15.63
N PRO A 207 13.17 25.21 14.70
CA PRO A 207 13.10 24.86 13.30
C PRO A 207 13.92 23.57 13.01
N ASN A 208 13.41 22.75 12.10
CA ASN A 208 14.09 21.66 11.42
C ASN A 208 14.33 22.05 9.94
N SER A 209 14.95 21.16 9.16
CA SER A 209 15.25 21.42 7.74
C SER A 209 14.00 21.57 6.86
N GLY A 210 12.85 21.02 7.29
CA GLY A 210 11.61 20.93 6.52
C GLY A 210 11.64 19.92 5.37
N ALA A 211 12.80 19.32 5.08
CA ALA A 211 13.04 18.46 3.91
C ALA A 211 13.87 17.21 4.28
N PHE A 212 13.51 16.55 5.39
CA PHE A 212 14.14 15.31 5.85
C PHE A 212 13.30 14.10 5.47
N GLN A 213 13.94 12.95 5.33
CA GLN A 213 13.25 11.70 5.01
C GLN A 213 12.44 11.19 6.22
N ARG A 214 11.34 10.50 5.95
CA ARG A 214 10.72 9.63 6.95
C ARG A 214 11.72 8.57 7.39
N SER A 215 11.68 8.14 8.65
CA SER A 215 12.73 7.31 9.23
C SER A 215 12.29 6.46 10.42
N ILE A 216 11.15 6.75 11.04
CA ILE A 216 10.67 5.99 12.20
C ILE A 216 9.19 5.63 12.11
N TYR A 217 8.82 4.56 12.81
CA TYR A 217 7.45 4.13 12.98
C TYR A 217 7.17 3.55 14.37
N LEU A 218 5.90 3.32 14.68
CA LEU A 218 5.39 2.77 15.92
C LEU A 218 4.25 1.79 15.62
N ASN A 219 4.35 0.57 16.18
CA ASN A 219 3.38 -0.52 16.01
C ASN A 219 2.91 -1.14 17.33
N ASP A 220 3.21 -0.52 18.48
CA ASP A 220 2.76 -0.99 19.80
C ASP A 220 1.24 -1.21 19.89
N PHE A 221 0.48 -0.48 19.06
CA PHE A 221 -0.98 -0.53 19.00
C PHE A 221 -1.51 -1.38 17.84
N TYR A 222 -0.63 -2.03 17.05
CA TYR A 222 -1.02 -2.75 15.83
C TYR A 222 -2.11 -3.77 16.12
N TRP A 223 -1.95 -4.55 17.20
CA TRP A 223 -2.86 -5.61 17.63
C TRP A 223 -3.85 -5.20 18.72
N GLY A 224 -3.95 -3.89 19.01
CA GLY A 224 -4.84 -3.34 20.02
C GLY A 224 -4.11 -2.74 21.23
N ASP A 225 -4.89 -2.46 22.27
CA ASP A 225 -4.49 -1.83 23.55
C ASP A 225 -5.32 -2.51 24.67
N PRO A 226 -4.96 -2.44 25.97
CA PRO A 226 -5.70 -3.15 27.04
C PRO A 226 -7.20 -2.86 27.08
N ASP A 227 -7.61 -1.63 26.74
CA ASP A 227 -9.02 -1.21 26.70
C ASP A 227 -9.67 -1.37 25.32
N PHE A 228 -8.93 -1.91 24.35
CA PHE A 228 -9.38 -2.14 22.98
C PHE A 228 -8.65 -3.34 22.33
N PRO A 229 -9.16 -4.58 22.52
CA PRO A 229 -8.46 -5.80 22.13
C PRO A 229 -8.63 -6.16 20.63
N TYR A 230 -8.73 -5.15 19.77
CA TYR A 230 -8.85 -5.31 18.32
C TYR A 230 -7.70 -4.57 17.62
N PRO A 231 -7.26 -5.04 16.43
CA PRO A 231 -6.19 -4.38 15.69
C PRO A 231 -6.52 -2.91 15.41
N MET A 232 -5.54 -2.02 15.61
CA MET A 232 -5.69 -0.59 15.33
C MET A 232 -4.79 -0.11 14.19
N GLY A 233 -3.51 -0.52 14.20
CA GLY A 233 -2.65 -0.37 13.02
C GLY A 233 -1.30 0.34 13.24
N HIS A 234 -0.87 1.07 12.22
CA HIS A 234 0.50 1.53 12.02
C HIS A 234 0.62 3.05 12.09
N ILE A 235 1.69 3.53 12.72
CA ILE A 235 2.01 4.96 12.78
C ILE A 235 3.44 5.16 12.26
N GLN A 236 3.66 6.12 11.37
CA GLN A 236 5.01 6.52 10.92
C GLN A 236 5.15 8.03 10.83
N ASN A 237 6.37 8.55 10.91
CA ASN A 237 6.57 9.96 10.56
C ASN A 237 6.45 10.15 9.03
N SER A 238 5.99 11.31 8.58
CA SER A 238 5.82 11.60 7.15
C SER A 238 7.06 12.16 6.47
N GLY A 239 8.13 12.42 7.24
CA GLY A 239 9.27 13.21 6.80
C GLY A 239 9.02 14.70 6.95
N GLY A 240 9.83 15.51 6.27
CA GLY A 240 9.65 16.95 6.20
C GLY A 240 8.41 17.32 5.41
N LEU A 241 7.62 18.28 5.89
CA LEU A 241 6.37 18.67 5.22
C LEU A 241 6.60 19.33 3.85
N LEU A 242 7.81 19.81 3.53
CA LEU A 242 8.12 20.33 2.18
C LEU A 242 8.33 19.22 1.14
N THR A 243 8.58 17.97 1.58
CA THR A 243 8.76 16.79 0.73
C THR A 243 7.52 15.91 0.65
N ASP A 244 6.51 16.18 1.49
CA ASP A 244 5.26 15.41 1.52
C ASP A 244 4.32 15.90 0.40
N ILE A 245 4.18 15.07 -0.65
CA ILE A 245 3.34 15.36 -1.82
C ILE A 245 1.89 15.65 -1.39
N ILE A 246 1.38 14.94 -0.38
CA ILE A 246 0.00 15.19 0.09
C ILE A 246 -0.07 16.54 0.79
N PHE A 247 0.93 16.93 1.60
CA PHE A 247 0.94 18.28 2.18
C PHE A 247 1.08 19.38 1.11
N ALA A 248 1.90 19.14 0.09
CA ALA A 248 2.10 20.06 -1.04
C ALA A 248 0.85 20.21 -1.92
N GLU A 249 0.05 19.14 -2.06
CA GLU A 249 -1.12 19.07 -2.93
C GLU A 249 -2.48 19.11 -2.20
N ALA A 250 -2.52 19.17 -0.85
CA ALA A 250 -3.78 19.14 -0.09
C ALA A 250 -4.26 20.55 0.35
N PRO A 251 -5.21 21.15 -0.40
CA PRO A 251 -5.98 22.30 0.09
C PRO A 251 -6.65 22.08 1.46
N PRO A 252 -7.18 20.89 1.82
CA PRO A 252 -7.89 20.69 3.09
C PRO A 252 -7.00 20.84 4.34
N LEU A 253 -5.84 20.17 4.38
CA LEU A 253 -4.88 20.26 5.49
C LEU A 253 -4.33 21.68 5.64
N LEU A 254 -3.95 22.30 4.52
CA LEU A 254 -3.54 23.70 4.48
C LEU A 254 -4.67 24.63 4.91
N SER A 255 -5.93 24.36 4.56
CA SER A 255 -7.08 25.18 4.95
C SER A 255 -7.42 25.07 6.45
N VAL A 256 -7.22 23.91 7.06
CA VAL A 256 -7.33 23.73 8.52
C VAL A 256 -6.23 24.52 9.21
N LEU A 257 -4.98 24.41 8.76
CA LEU A 257 -3.85 25.16 9.32
C LEU A 257 -3.96 26.68 9.09
N ALA A 258 -4.46 27.11 7.94
CA ALA A 258 -4.67 28.52 7.58
C ALA A 258 -5.76 29.20 8.43
N LYS A 259 -6.76 28.44 8.91
CA LYS A 259 -7.80 28.96 9.82
C LYS A 259 -7.26 29.34 11.20
N PHE A 260 -6.17 28.71 11.65
CA PHE A 260 -5.60 28.97 12.97
C PHE A 260 -4.42 29.96 12.96
N MET A 261 -3.87 30.34 11.78
CA MET A 261 -2.70 31.21 11.70
C MET A 261 -2.74 32.18 10.49
N PRO A 262 -3.45 33.31 10.58
CA PRO A 262 -3.40 34.36 9.57
C PRO A 262 -2.00 35.00 9.54
N GLY A 263 -1.32 34.97 8.40
CA GLY A 263 -0.10 35.76 8.13
C GLY A 263 1.25 35.03 8.19
N PHE A 264 1.29 33.70 8.30
CA PHE A 264 2.54 32.94 8.37
C PHE A 264 3.00 32.43 6.99
N GLY A 265 4.32 32.43 6.75
CA GLY A 265 4.89 31.83 5.54
C GLY A 265 4.88 30.30 5.63
N LEU A 266 4.32 29.61 4.63
CA LEU A 266 4.22 28.13 4.57
C LEU A 266 5.54 27.41 4.90
N LYS A 267 6.67 27.95 4.43
CA LYS A 267 8.00 27.42 4.72
C LYS A 267 8.33 27.43 6.21
N GLN A 268 7.96 28.49 6.94
CA GLN A 268 8.21 28.60 8.37
C GLN A 268 7.32 27.62 9.15
N LEU A 269 6.15 27.26 8.63
CA LEU A 269 5.27 26.26 9.24
C LEU A 269 5.86 24.87 9.04
N ALA A 270 6.23 24.57 7.80
CA ALA A 270 6.81 23.29 7.44
C ALA A 270 8.11 23.00 8.21
N THR A 271 8.99 23.99 8.36
CA THR A 271 10.23 23.83 9.15
C THR A 271 10.00 23.79 10.65
N ARG A 272 8.79 24.04 11.16
CA ARG A 272 8.46 23.95 12.59
C ARG A 272 7.39 22.91 12.86
N SER A 273 7.30 21.94 11.97
CA SER A 273 6.32 20.87 12.04
C SER A 273 6.98 19.54 11.77
N ILE A 274 6.41 18.50 12.38
CA ILE A 274 6.68 17.11 12.06
C ILE A 274 5.34 16.48 11.71
N GLY A 275 5.25 15.90 10.52
CA GLY A 275 4.07 15.16 10.12
C GLY A 275 4.15 13.70 10.55
N TRP A 276 2.99 13.14 10.80
CA TRP A 276 2.78 11.74 11.15
C TRP A 276 1.66 11.17 10.30
N TRP A 277 1.87 9.99 9.75
CA TRP A 277 0.85 9.19 9.09
C TRP A 277 0.35 8.11 10.04
N VAL A 278 -0.95 8.10 10.26
CA VAL A 278 -1.66 7.03 10.95
C VAL A 278 -2.38 6.21 9.89
N GLN A 279 -2.17 4.89 9.89
CA GLN A 279 -2.73 3.95 8.93
C GLN A 279 -3.45 2.82 9.65
N THR A 280 -4.69 2.55 9.26
CA THR A 280 -5.50 1.45 9.78
C THR A 280 -6.06 0.66 8.62
N GLU A 281 -6.14 -0.66 8.81
CA GLU A 281 -6.79 -1.56 7.90
C GLU A 281 -8.27 -1.20 7.68
N ASP A 282 -8.69 -1.20 6.42
CA ASP A 282 -10.11 -1.27 6.07
C ASP A 282 -10.46 -2.70 5.67
N LEU A 283 -11.65 -3.13 6.05
CA LEU A 283 -12.10 -4.51 5.92
C LEU A 283 -12.72 -4.74 4.54
N PRO A 284 -12.64 -5.97 4.00
CA PRO A 284 -13.24 -6.30 2.71
C PRO A 284 -14.76 -6.20 2.78
N ASP A 285 -15.34 -5.26 2.01
CA ASP A 285 -16.78 -5.11 1.83
C ASP A 285 -17.16 -5.35 0.35
N PRO A 286 -18.04 -6.30 0.03
CA PRO A 286 -18.46 -6.56 -1.35
C PRO A 286 -19.19 -5.38 -2.03
N ASN A 287 -19.62 -4.36 -1.28
CA ASN A 287 -20.20 -3.12 -1.78
C ASN A 287 -19.16 -2.04 -2.05
N ASN A 288 -17.98 -2.11 -1.42
CA ASN A 288 -16.84 -1.31 -1.83
C ASN A 288 -16.29 -1.93 -3.12
N ARG A 289 -16.50 -1.24 -4.24
CA ARG A 289 -16.24 -1.84 -5.54
C ARG A 289 -15.95 -0.88 -6.68
N VAL A 290 -15.24 -1.41 -7.67
CA VAL A 290 -15.15 -0.84 -9.01
C VAL A 290 -16.31 -1.34 -9.86
N ARG A 291 -16.90 -0.43 -10.62
CA ARG A 291 -17.93 -0.72 -11.63
C ARG A 291 -17.65 0.08 -12.89
N ILE A 292 -18.18 -0.42 -14.00
CA ILE A 292 -18.18 0.27 -15.28
C ILE A 292 -19.61 0.45 -15.78
N ASP A 293 -19.86 1.54 -16.49
CA ASP A 293 -21.08 1.76 -17.27
C ASP A 293 -20.70 2.45 -18.58
N GLY A 294 -20.83 1.73 -19.70
CA GLY A 294 -20.21 2.12 -20.96
C GLY A 294 -18.70 2.32 -20.81
N ASN A 295 -18.21 3.54 -21.08
CA ASN A 295 -16.80 3.92 -20.93
C ASN A 295 -16.48 4.62 -19.59
N LYS A 296 -17.45 4.72 -18.67
CA LYS A 296 -17.26 5.41 -17.40
C LYS A 296 -16.91 4.42 -16.30
N LEU A 297 -15.87 4.76 -15.54
CA LEU A 297 -15.44 4.05 -14.35
C LEU A 297 -16.07 4.70 -13.11
N TYR A 298 -16.64 3.87 -12.23
CA TYR A 298 -17.19 4.26 -10.95
C TYR A 298 -16.47 3.52 -9.82
N ILE A 299 -16.20 4.24 -8.73
CA ILE A 299 -15.69 3.68 -7.50
C ILE A 299 -16.76 3.91 -6.44
N ASP A 300 -17.34 2.83 -5.94
CA ASP A 300 -18.14 2.85 -4.71
C ASP A 300 -17.22 2.54 -3.55
N TYR A 301 -17.17 3.44 -2.57
CA TYR A 301 -16.39 3.21 -1.37
C TYR A 301 -17.05 3.89 -0.18
N THR A 302 -17.27 3.10 0.86
CA THR A 302 -17.70 3.56 2.18
C THR A 302 -16.61 3.14 3.17
N PRO A 303 -15.98 4.10 3.89
CA PRO A 303 -15.04 3.77 4.96
C PRO A 303 -15.70 2.86 6.01
N ASN A 304 -14.94 1.90 6.52
CA ASN A 304 -15.32 0.99 7.60
C ASN A 304 -14.14 0.86 8.59
N ASN A 305 -14.34 0.20 9.74
CA ASN A 305 -13.32 0.04 10.79
C ASN A 305 -12.82 1.39 11.35
N MET A 306 -13.71 2.39 11.38
CA MET A 306 -13.37 3.77 11.75
C MET A 306 -13.07 3.93 13.23
N GLU A 307 -13.73 3.14 14.11
CA GLU A 307 -13.46 3.24 15.55
C GLU A 307 -12.00 2.89 15.89
N ALA A 308 -11.47 1.83 15.27
CA ALA A 308 -10.07 1.43 15.42
C ALA A 308 -9.11 2.55 14.97
N HIS A 309 -9.44 3.21 13.86
CA HIS A 309 -8.63 4.31 13.33
C HIS A 309 -8.65 5.55 14.24
N ASP A 310 -9.83 5.97 14.70
CA ASP A 310 -9.98 7.10 15.61
C ASP A 310 -9.23 6.86 16.93
N ARG A 311 -9.28 5.62 17.44
CA ARG A 311 -8.51 5.21 18.62
C ARG A 311 -7.01 5.28 18.37
N LEU A 312 -6.52 4.83 17.21
CA LEU A 312 -5.09 4.92 16.88
C LEU A 312 -4.61 6.37 16.80
N VAL A 313 -5.39 7.25 16.16
CA VAL A 313 -5.11 8.70 16.10
C VAL A 313 -5.08 9.32 17.50
N TYR A 314 -6.01 8.91 18.37
CA TYR A 314 -6.02 9.33 19.77
C TYR A 314 -4.80 8.83 20.55
N ARG A 315 -4.42 7.55 20.38
CA ARG A 315 -3.23 6.96 21.02
C ARG A 315 -1.96 7.70 20.60
N LEU A 316 -1.77 7.97 19.30
CA LEU A 316 -0.65 8.79 18.84
C LEU A 316 -0.66 10.15 19.54
N THR A 317 -1.81 10.82 19.59
CA THR A 317 -1.93 12.13 20.24
C THR A 317 -1.52 12.09 21.72
N GLU A 318 -1.91 11.07 22.47
CA GLU A 318 -1.51 10.88 23.86
C GLU A 318 -0.01 10.61 24.01
N VAL A 319 0.57 9.81 23.11
CA VAL A 319 2.03 9.60 23.06
C VAL A 319 2.76 10.91 22.83
N LEU A 320 2.35 11.71 21.83
CA LEU A 320 2.96 12.99 21.53
C LEU A 320 2.87 13.96 22.72
N LYS A 321 1.70 14.09 23.36
CA LYS A 321 1.52 14.91 24.58
C LYS A 321 2.45 14.48 25.72
N ALA A 322 2.65 13.17 25.88
CA ALA A 322 3.43 12.63 26.97
C ALA A 322 4.94 12.90 26.76
N ILE A 323 5.45 12.78 25.53
CA ILE A 323 6.87 13.01 25.22
C ILE A 323 7.22 14.50 25.17
N GLU A 324 6.33 15.37 24.68
CA GLU A 324 6.61 16.81 24.54
C GLU A 324 6.89 17.50 25.87
N LYS A 325 6.35 16.97 27.00
CA LYS A 325 6.66 17.48 28.35
C LYS A 325 8.14 17.34 28.72
N ARG A 326 8.89 16.49 28.02
CA ARG A 326 10.29 16.14 28.31
C ARG A 326 11.26 16.65 27.25
N LEU A 327 10.77 17.27 26.18
CA LEU A 327 11.57 17.71 25.05
C LEU A 327 11.65 19.24 24.99
N ASP A 328 12.85 19.82 25.10
CA ASP A 328 13.06 21.28 25.02
C ASP A 328 12.60 21.89 23.68
N SER A 329 12.59 21.07 22.63
CA SER A 329 12.19 21.45 21.27
C SER A 329 10.67 21.59 21.12
N PHE A 330 9.89 21.22 22.14
CA PHE A 330 8.44 21.25 22.10
C PHE A 330 7.88 21.96 23.33
N GLN A 331 6.88 22.81 23.15
CA GLN A 331 6.01 23.19 24.26
C GLN A 331 4.86 22.21 24.26
N SER A 332 4.46 21.68 25.42
CA SER A 332 3.36 20.73 25.53
C SER A 332 2.15 21.22 24.73
N GLY A 333 1.96 20.61 23.56
CA GLY A 333 1.00 21.05 22.58
C GLY A 333 -0.40 20.81 23.12
N LYS A 334 -1.25 21.83 23.03
CA LYS A 334 -2.69 21.66 23.30
C LYS A 334 -3.47 21.22 22.06
N ILE A 335 -2.87 21.40 20.88
CA ILE A 335 -3.52 21.20 19.58
C ILE A 335 -2.60 20.37 18.69
N TYR A 336 -3.16 19.31 18.11
CA TYR A 336 -2.52 18.48 17.09
C TYR A 336 -3.40 18.56 15.85
N PRO A 337 -3.10 19.48 14.91
CA PRO A 337 -3.86 19.58 13.66
C PRO A 337 -3.83 18.23 12.95
N ARG A 338 -5.00 17.75 12.53
CA ARG A 338 -5.12 16.48 11.81
C ARG A 338 -6.11 16.59 10.67
N GLY A 339 -5.91 15.76 9.66
CA GLY A 339 -6.79 15.67 8.50
C GLY A 339 -6.76 14.27 7.92
N GLU A 340 -7.95 13.71 7.71
CA GLU A 340 -8.12 12.47 6.97
C GLU A 340 -7.79 12.70 5.50
N VAL A 341 -7.18 11.68 4.89
CA VAL A 341 -6.92 11.66 3.46
C VAL A 341 -8.26 11.56 2.73
N PRO A 342 -8.55 12.41 1.73
CA PRO A 342 -9.80 12.37 0.99
C PRO A 342 -10.02 11.02 0.31
N ILE A 343 -11.28 10.61 0.19
CA ILE A 343 -11.69 9.35 -0.46
C ILE A 343 -11.18 9.21 -1.90
N GLN A 344 -10.91 10.33 -2.59
CA GLN A 344 -10.39 10.35 -3.96
C GLN A 344 -8.92 9.85 -4.05
N VAL A 345 -8.20 9.83 -2.93
CA VAL A 345 -6.83 9.32 -2.87
C VAL A 345 -6.87 7.81 -2.67
N MET A 346 -6.58 7.07 -3.74
CA MET A 346 -6.58 5.61 -3.78
C MET A 346 -5.22 4.98 -3.43
N ALA A 347 -4.51 5.56 -2.47
CA ALA A 347 -3.27 4.99 -1.96
C ALA A 347 -3.53 3.63 -1.28
N ASN A 348 -2.59 2.70 -1.39
CA ASN A 348 -2.70 1.33 -0.85
C ASN A 348 -3.95 0.55 -1.31
N GLN A 349 -4.48 0.84 -2.50
CA GLN A 349 -5.63 0.12 -3.05
C GLN A 349 -5.34 -1.38 -3.26
N CYS A 350 -6.28 -2.24 -2.88
CA CYS A 350 -6.16 -3.69 -3.05
C CYS A 350 -7.52 -4.43 -3.10
N GLY A 351 -7.48 -5.73 -3.40
CA GLY A 351 -8.56 -6.70 -3.16
C GLY A 351 -9.63 -6.88 -4.24
N THR A 352 -9.55 -6.11 -5.32
CA THR A 352 -10.57 -6.10 -6.39
C THR A 352 -10.64 -7.37 -7.24
N CYS A 353 -9.64 -8.25 -7.17
CA CYS A 353 -9.62 -9.56 -7.80
C CYS A 353 -8.97 -10.58 -6.85
N ARG A 354 -9.51 -10.71 -5.63
CA ARG A 354 -8.87 -11.53 -4.59
C ARG A 354 -8.61 -12.98 -5.02
N PHE A 355 -7.49 -13.53 -4.55
CA PHE A 355 -7.23 -14.95 -4.68
C PHE A 355 -7.97 -15.78 -3.64
N GLY A 356 -8.08 -17.08 -3.89
CA GLY A 356 -8.67 -18.05 -2.98
C GLY A 356 -8.71 -19.44 -3.62
N ASP A 357 -9.03 -20.44 -2.81
CA ASP A 357 -9.12 -21.83 -3.29
C ASP A 357 -10.50 -22.17 -3.89
N ASP A 358 -11.52 -21.33 -3.64
CA ASP A 358 -12.88 -21.54 -4.12
C ASP A 358 -13.23 -20.58 -5.28
N PRO A 359 -13.46 -21.09 -6.51
CA PRO A 359 -13.82 -20.29 -7.66
C PRO A 359 -15.20 -19.61 -7.52
N ALA A 360 -16.06 -20.03 -6.60
CA ALA A 360 -17.34 -19.35 -6.36
C ALA A 360 -17.20 -18.04 -5.56
N THR A 361 -16.09 -17.87 -4.83
CA THR A 361 -15.90 -16.76 -3.88
C THR A 361 -14.64 -15.93 -4.14
N SER A 362 -13.80 -16.35 -5.09
CA SER A 362 -12.57 -15.67 -5.49
C SER A 362 -12.46 -15.52 -7.01
N VAL A 363 -11.60 -14.60 -7.47
CA VAL A 363 -11.33 -14.40 -8.91
C VAL A 363 -10.13 -15.23 -9.35
N LEU A 364 -9.13 -15.33 -8.48
CA LEU A 364 -7.86 -15.98 -8.77
C LEU A 364 -7.63 -17.22 -7.90
N ASP A 365 -6.90 -18.19 -8.41
CA ASP A 365 -6.30 -19.24 -7.60
C ASP A 365 -5.08 -18.71 -6.83
N ARG A 366 -4.49 -19.57 -5.98
CA ARG A 366 -3.31 -19.24 -5.16
C ARG A 366 -2.09 -18.78 -5.96
N ASN A 367 -2.02 -19.03 -7.26
CA ASN A 367 -0.93 -18.60 -8.13
C ASN A 367 -1.27 -17.35 -8.94
N CYS A 368 -2.32 -16.62 -8.52
CA CYS A 368 -2.81 -15.42 -9.18
C CYS A 368 -3.30 -15.65 -10.62
N ARG A 369 -3.54 -16.90 -11.01
CA ARG A 369 -4.21 -17.24 -12.28
C ARG A 369 -5.71 -17.14 -12.07
N THR A 370 -6.46 -16.63 -13.05
CA THR A 370 -7.92 -16.61 -12.94
C THR A 370 -8.50 -18.03 -12.94
N HIS A 371 -9.59 -18.27 -12.21
CA HIS A 371 -10.27 -19.57 -12.23
C HIS A 371 -10.93 -19.87 -13.59
N ASP A 372 -11.39 -18.83 -14.29
CA ASP A 372 -12.18 -18.98 -15.52
C ASP A 372 -11.33 -19.05 -16.80
N VAL A 373 -10.12 -18.46 -16.80
CA VAL A 373 -9.29 -18.26 -18.00
C VAL A 373 -7.84 -18.71 -17.73
N GLU A 374 -7.44 -19.79 -18.41
CA GLU A 374 -6.26 -20.60 -18.06
C GLU A 374 -4.90 -19.91 -18.27
N ASN A 375 -4.87 -18.89 -19.10
CA ASN A 375 -3.66 -18.14 -19.45
C ASN A 375 -3.67 -16.68 -18.97
N LEU A 376 -4.61 -16.32 -18.11
CA LEU A 376 -4.76 -14.97 -17.58
C LEU A 376 -4.39 -14.93 -16.09
N TYR A 377 -3.50 -14.01 -15.75
CA TYR A 377 -3.03 -13.78 -14.38
C TYR A 377 -3.26 -12.32 -13.97
N VAL A 378 -3.48 -12.07 -12.68
CA VAL A 378 -3.56 -10.72 -12.10
C VAL A 378 -2.61 -10.63 -10.90
N VAL A 379 -1.55 -9.84 -11.01
CA VAL A 379 -0.39 -9.88 -10.08
C VAL A 379 -0.12 -8.57 -9.34
N ASP A 380 -1.02 -7.59 -9.45
CA ASP A 380 -0.95 -6.33 -8.68
C ASP A 380 -1.72 -6.41 -7.36
N GLY A 381 -1.98 -5.26 -6.70
CA GLY A 381 -2.75 -5.21 -5.44
C GLY A 381 -4.14 -5.84 -5.47
N SER A 382 -4.69 -6.24 -6.63
CA SER A 382 -6.00 -6.87 -6.73
C SER A 382 -6.12 -8.20 -5.95
N PHE A 383 -5.04 -8.96 -5.77
CA PHE A 383 -5.13 -10.35 -5.27
C PHE A 383 -5.44 -10.49 -3.76
N PHE A 384 -5.37 -9.41 -2.99
CA PHE A 384 -5.44 -9.43 -1.53
C PHE A 384 -6.83 -9.87 -1.02
N PRO A 385 -6.96 -10.95 -0.22
CA PRO A 385 -8.22 -11.29 0.44
C PRO A 385 -8.61 -10.31 1.54
N SER A 386 -7.61 -9.81 2.27
CA SER A 386 -7.72 -8.75 3.28
C SER A 386 -6.59 -7.75 3.08
N ASN A 387 -6.78 -6.54 3.56
CA ASN A 387 -5.73 -5.54 3.65
C ASN A 387 -4.93 -5.77 4.95
N ALA A 388 -3.97 -4.89 5.22
CA ALA A 388 -3.30 -4.80 6.51
C ALA A 388 -3.15 -3.32 6.89
N SER A 389 -2.60 -3.05 8.07
CA SER A 389 -2.37 -1.67 8.50
C SER A 389 -1.09 -1.03 7.95
N VAL A 390 -0.27 -1.77 7.19
CA VAL A 390 0.90 -1.23 6.47
C VAL A 390 0.68 -1.23 4.96
N SER A 391 1.55 -0.53 4.22
CA SER A 391 1.47 -0.49 2.76
C SER A 391 1.61 -1.88 2.11
N PRO A 392 0.78 -2.22 1.12
CA PRO A 392 0.81 -3.52 0.43
C PRO A 392 1.97 -3.64 -0.57
N ALA A 393 2.74 -2.58 -0.82
CA ALA A 393 3.71 -2.51 -1.92
C ALA A 393 4.74 -3.64 -1.89
N LEU A 394 5.37 -3.90 -0.74
CA LEU A 394 6.38 -4.95 -0.64
C LEU A 394 5.78 -6.34 -0.88
N THR A 395 4.56 -6.59 -0.39
CA THR A 395 3.83 -7.84 -0.61
C THR A 395 3.45 -8.04 -2.06
N ILE A 396 3.09 -6.97 -2.78
CA ILE A 396 2.82 -7.01 -4.22
C ILE A 396 4.09 -7.45 -4.96
N ILE A 397 5.25 -6.86 -4.63
CA ILE A 397 6.54 -7.22 -5.23
C ILE A 397 6.89 -8.68 -4.91
N ALA A 398 6.80 -9.09 -3.65
CA ALA A 398 7.08 -10.46 -3.23
C ALA A 398 6.17 -11.47 -3.96
N ASN A 399 4.87 -11.16 -4.08
CA ASN A 399 3.94 -12.03 -4.81
C ASN A 399 4.23 -12.08 -6.31
N ALA A 400 4.65 -10.96 -6.92
CA ALA A 400 5.05 -10.93 -8.33
C ALA A 400 6.26 -11.84 -8.60
N LEU A 401 7.26 -11.85 -7.69
CA LEU A 401 8.40 -12.77 -7.76
C LEU A 401 7.95 -14.23 -7.65
N ARG A 402 7.08 -14.54 -6.67
CA ARG A 402 6.51 -15.89 -6.47
C ARG A 402 5.74 -16.39 -7.69
N VAL A 403 4.91 -15.54 -8.29
CA VAL A 403 4.17 -15.89 -9.51
C VAL A 403 5.12 -16.02 -10.70
N GLY A 404 6.19 -15.23 -10.75
CA GLY A 404 7.27 -15.36 -11.72
C GLY A 404 7.90 -16.75 -11.72
N ASP A 405 8.29 -17.26 -10.54
CA ASP A 405 8.82 -18.62 -10.39
C ASP A 405 7.82 -19.68 -10.87
N HIS A 406 6.56 -19.55 -10.48
CA HIS A 406 5.50 -20.44 -10.96
C HIS A 406 5.35 -20.44 -12.49
N LEU A 407 5.45 -19.27 -13.12
CA LEU A 407 5.38 -19.15 -14.57
C LEU A 407 6.60 -19.80 -15.24
N ILE A 408 7.80 -19.65 -14.69
CA ILE A 408 9.01 -20.33 -15.18
C ILE A 408 8.79 -21.85 -15.15
N GLU A 409 8.36 -22.41 -14.02
CA GLU A 409 8.08 -23.85 -13.88
C GLU A 409 7.04 -24.36 -14.90
N ARG A 410 6.04 -23.53 -15.22
CA ARG A 410 4.99 -23.87 -16.20
C ARG A 410 5.53 -23.95 -17.63
N PHE A 411 6.58 -23.18 -17.97
CA PHE A 411 7.17 -23.13 -19.30
C PHE A 411 8.35 -24.09 -19.52
N GLY A 412 8.93 -24.63 -18.44
CA GLY A 412 10.13 -25.48 -18.49
C GLY A 412 11.40 -24.66 -18.59
#